data_AF-A0A4V1V661-F1
#
_entry.id   AF-A0A4V1V661-F1
#
_cell.length_a   1.000
_cell.length_b   1.000
_cell.length_c   1.000
_cell.angle_alpha   90.00
_cell.angle_beta   90.00
_cell.angle_gamma   90.00
#
_symmetry.space_group_name_H-M   'P 1'
#
loop_
_entity.id
_entity.type
_entity.pdbx_description
1 polymer ?
#
loop_
_entity_poly.entity_id
_entity_poly.type
_entity_poly.pdbx_seq_one_letter_code
_entity_poly.pdbx_strand_id
1 'polypeptide(L)'
;MKSVVFDAYGSPGKVLRVDDVPMPEPGKGQARIRMVLSPIHNHDLMIVTGHYGVKPPLPHRPGTEALGIVDKLGEGVSNVAVGD
;
A
#
# COMPACT_ATOMS: atom_id res chain seq x y z
N MET A 1 0.53 -9.80 -7.23
CA MET A 1 1.69 -8.90 -6.99
C MET A 1 2.23 -9.16 -5.60
N LYS A 2 3.52 -8.92 -5.35
CA LYS A 2 4.10 -9.03 -4.01
C LYS A 2 3.69 -7.84 -3.15
N SER A 3 3.39 -8.08 -1.88
CA SER A 3 3.10 -7.06 -0.88
C SER A 3 3.62 -7.47 0.48
N VAL A 4 3.96 -6.49 1.32
CA VAL A 4 4.14 -6.71 2.76
C VAL A 4 2.75 -6.69 3.42
N VAL A 5 2.49 -7.64 4.32
CA VAL A 5 1.21 -7.78 5.05
C VAL A 5 1.45 -8.16 6.52
N PHE A 6 0.47 -7.90 7.37
CA PHE A 6 0.39 -8.44 8.73
C PHE A 6 -1.05 -8.84 9.10
N ASP A 7 -1.18 -9.97 9.78
CA ASP A 7 -2.45 -10.56 10.24
C ASP A 7 -2.67 -10.39 11.75
N ALA A 8 -1.67 -9.83 12.44
CA ALA A 8 -1.69 -9.52 13.87
C ALA A 8 -0.80 -8.31 14.17
N TYR A 9 -1.20 -7.50 15.14
CA TYR A 9 -0.39 -6.39 15.64
C TYR A 9 0.82 -6.90 16.42
N GLY A 10 1.98 -6.25 16.28
CA GLY A 10 3.17 -6.61 17.06
C GLY A 10 4.47 -6.00 16.54
N SER A 11 5.59 -6.54 17.04
CA SER A 11 6.92 -6.13 16.58
C SER A 11 7.07 -6.36 15.07
N PRO A 12 7.45 -5.34 14.26
CA PRO A 12 7.51 -5.47 12.81
C PRO A 12 8.33 -6.66 12.31
N GLY A 13 9.47 -6.96 12.94
CA GLY A 13 10.32 -8.10 12.57
C GLY A 13 9.72 -9.49 12.87
N LYS A 14 8.57 -9.56 13.56
CA LYS A 14 7.86 -10.80 13.87
C LYS A 14 6.54 -10.96 13.10
N VAL A 15 5.86 -9.86 12.80
CA VAL A 15 4.49 -9.90 12.24
C VAL A 15 4.42 -9.56 10.76
N LEU A 16 5.43 -8.88 10.20
CA LEU A 16 5.47 -8.57 8.77
C LEU A 16 5.93 -9.79 7.97
N ARG A 17 5.21 -10.08 6.89
CA ARG A 17 5.57 -11.09 5.90
C ARG A 17 5.32 -10.57 4.49
N VAL A 18 6.03 -11.16 3.53
CA VAL A 18 5.76 -10.93 2.10
C VAL A 18 4.72 -11.95 1.65
N ASP A 19 3.73 -11.50 0.88
CA ASP A 19 2.67 -12.33 0.31
C ASP A 19 2.43 -12.02 -1.17
N ASP A 20 1.79 -12.95 -1.87
CA ASP A 20 1.21 -12.73 -3.19
C ASP A 20 -0.26 -12.33 -3.05
N VAL A 21 -0.57 -11.09 -3.40
CA VAL A 21 -1.94 -10.56 -3.38
C VAL A 21 -2.46 -10.32 -4.80
N PRO A 22 -3.78 -10.34 -5.03
CA PRO A 22 -4.36 -9.96 -6.32
C PRO A 22 -3.88 -8.57 -6.77
N MET A 23 -3.65 -8.41 -8.07
CA MET A 23 -3.38 -7.09 -8.64
C MET A 23 -4.67 -6.25 -8.54
N PRO A 24 -4.64 -5.04 -7.95
CA PRO A 24 -5.82 -4.20 -7.90
C PRO A 24 -6.15 -3.68 -9.32
N GLU A 25 -7.42 -3.46 -9.58
CA GLU A 25 -7.90 -2.82 -10.81
C GLU A 25 -8.46 -1.44 -10.47
N PRO A 26 -8.01 -0.36 -11.16
CA PRO A 26 -8.46 0.99 -10.84
C PRO A 26 -9.92 1.18 -11.24
N GLY A 27 -10.74 1.65 -10.29
CA GLY A 27 -12.13 2.06 -10.54
C GLY A 27 -12.22 3.47 -11.15
N LYS A 28 -13.46 3.96 -11.34
CA LYS A 28 -13.72 5.32 -11.83
C LYS A 28 -12.99 6.37 -10.99
N GLY A 29 -12.28 7.28 -11.64
CA GLY A 29 -11.51 8.34 -10.98
C GLY A 29 -10.24 7.88 -10.26
N GLN A 30 -9.80 6.63 -10.44
CA GLN A 30 -8.58 6.11 -9.83
C GLN A 30 -7.49 5.85 -10.88
N ALA A 31 -6.23 6.03 -10.49
CA ALA A 31 -5.07 5.54 -11.22
C ALA A 31 -4.43 4.41 -10.41
N ARG A 32 -3.87 3.41 -11.11
CA ARG A 32 -3.03 2.39 -10.49
C ARG A 32 -1.57 2.75 -10.72
N ILE A 33 -0.80 2.66 -9.63
CA ILE A 33 0.61 2.98 -9.60
C ILE A 33 1.40 1.68 -9.44
N ARG A 34 2.30 1.41 -10.39
CA ARG A 34 3.37 0.44 -10.21
C ARG A 34 4.46 1.08 -9.35
N MET A 35 4.48 0.73 -8.08
CA MET A 35 5.42 1.25 -7.09
C MET A 35 6.88 0.94 -7.47
N VAL A 36 7.76 1.93 -7.26
CA VAL A 36 9.21 1.87 -7.48
C VAL A 36 9.94 2.01 -6.14
N LEU A 37 9.56 2.98 -5.32
CA LEU A 37 10.08 3.19 -3.97
C LEU A 37 8.94 3.46 -2.99
N SER A 38 9.15 3.10 -1.72
CA SER A 38 8.28 3.47 -0.62
C SER A 38 9.14 3.69 0.62
N PRO A 39 9.13 4.89 1.22
CA PRO A 39 9.84 5.14 2.47
C PRO A 39 9.16 4.41 3.63
N ILE A 40 9.91 4.17 4.70
CA ILE A 40 9.37 3.69 5.97
C ILE A 40 9.39 4.85 6.96
N HIS A 41 8.21 5.33 7.33
CA HIS A 41 8.06 6.35 8.36
C HIS A 41 7.88 5.74 9.75
N ASN A 42 8.03 6.56 10.77
CA ASN A 42 7.75 6.16 12.15
C ASN A 42 6.30 5.70 12.33
N HIS A 43 5.32 6.36 11.70
CA HIS A 43 3.92 5.97 11.85
C HIS A 43 3.56 4.67 11.14
N ASP A 44 4.26 4.29 10.06
CA ASP A 44 4.09 2.97 9.44
C ASP A 44 4.39 1.86 10.45
N LEU A 45 5.46 2.00 11.22
CA LEU A 45 5.83 1.07 12.29
C LEU A 45 4.84 1.11 13.47
N MET A 46 4.35 2.30 13.84
CA MET A 46 3.34 2.43 14.88
C MET A 46 2.01 1.75 14.50
N ILE A 47 1.61 1.82 13.23
CA ILE A 47 0.42 1.11 12.71
C ILE A 47 0.60 -0.40 12.87
N VAL A 48 1.76 -0.96 12.48
CA VAL A 48 2.06 -2.39 12.60
C VAL A 48 2.05 -2.87 14.06
N THR A 49 2.53 -2.03 14.98
CA THR A 49 2.47 -2.36 16.43
C THR A 49 1.10 -2.13 17.05
N GLY A 50 0.17 -1.44 16.37
CA GLY A 50 -1.16 -1.11 16.86
C GLY A 50 -1.22 0.07 17.84
N HIS A 51 -0.18 0.91 17.87
CA HIS A 51 -0.07 2.07 18.76
C HIS A 51 -0.24 3.42 18.04
N TYR A 52 -0.67 3.40 16.77
CA TYR A 52 -1.04 4.62 16.07
C TYR A 52 -2.47 5.04 16.41
N GLY A 53 -2.80 6.34 16.23
CA GLY A 53 -4.15 6.86 16.46
C GLY A 53 -5.24 6.23 15.58
N VAL A 54 -4.83 5.47 14.56
CA VAL A 54 -5.68 4.66 13.71
C VAL A 54 -5.28 3.19 13.84
N LYS A 55 -6.26 2.30 13.94
CA LYS A 55 -6.08 0.85 14.06
C LYS A 55 -6.85 0.12 12.95
N PRO A 56 -6.22 -0.15 11.79
CA PRO A 56 -6.90 -0.72 10.62
C PRO A 56 -7.40 -2.16 10.83
N PRO A 57 -8.45 -2.61 10.11
CA PRO A 57 -8.84 -4.01 10.15
C PRO A 57 -7.71 -4.90 9.60
N LEU A 58 -7.58 -6.10 10.18
CA LEU A 58 -6.62 -7.12 9.75
C LEU A 58 -7.30 -8.10 8.78
N PRO A 59 -6.58 -8.66 7.78
CA PRO A 59 -5.17 -8.40 7.47
C PRO A 59 -4.94 -7.02 6.84
N HIS A 60 -3.77 -6.42 7.08
CA HIS A 60 -3.46 -5.08 6.59
C HIS A 60 -2.10 -5.00 5.87
N ARG A 61 -1.99 -4.05 4.93
CA ARG A 61 -0.77 -3.70 4.21
C ARG A 61 -0.27 -2.35 4.74
N PRO A 62 0.92 -2.28 5.38
CA PRO A 62 1.44 -1.02 5.90
C PRO A 62 2.04 -0.16 4.79
N GLY A 63 2.45 1.07 5.13
CA GLY A 63 3.02 2.04 4.19
C GLY A 63 1.98 3.08 3.77
N THR A 64 2.33 4.35 3.90
CA THR A 64 1.43 5.46 3.55
C THR A 64 1.93 6.33 2.39
N GLU A 65 3.12 6.06 1.88
CA GLU A 65 3.73 6.85 0.81
C GLU A 65 4.43 5.94 -0.21
N ALA A 66 4.39 6.35 -1.47
CA ALA A 66 5.04 5.65 -2.57
C ALA A 66 5.45 6.63 -3.67
N LEU A 67 6.56 6.30 -4.33
CA LEU A 67 6.91 6.78 -5.66
C LEU A 67 6.71 5.64 -6.65
N GLY A 68 6.07 5.90 -7.78
CA GLY A 68 5.89 4.89 -8.81
C GLY A 68 5.42 5.48 -10.13
N ILE A 69 5.10 4.60 -11.06
CA ILE A 69 4.67 4.94 -12.41
C ILE A 69 3.20 4.58 -12.57
N VAL A 70 2.41 5.47 -13.14
CA VAL A 70 1.01 5.21 -13.54
C VAL A 70 1.02 4.10 -14.59
N ASP A 71 0.50 2.92 -14.25
CA ASP A 71 0.49 1.76 -15.15
C ASP A 71 -0.90 1.48 -15.75
N LYS A 72 -1.96 2.01 -15.13
CA LYS A 72 -3.33 1.88 -15.62
C LYS A 72 -4.22 3.00 -15.09
N LEU A 73 -5.14 3.48 -15.92
CA LEU A 73 -6.16 4.45 -15.56
C LEU A 73 -7.54 3.81 -15.50
N GLY A 74 -8.33 4.20 -14.51
CA GLY A 74 -9.75 3.92 -14.46
C GLY A 74 -10.57 4.94 -15.27
N GLU A 75 -11.87 4.68 -15.41
CA GLU A 75 -12.77 5.54 -16.19
C GLU A 75 -12.76 6.99 -15.69
N GLY A 76 -12.70 7.94 -16.62
CA GLY A 76 -12.85 9.37 -16.33
C GLY A 76 -11.60 10.07 -15.76
N VAL A 77 -10.45 9.38 -15.67
CA VAL A 77 -9.19 10.03 -15.30
C VAL A 77 -8.57 10.70 -16.53
N SER A 78 -8.28 12.00 -16.43
CA SER A 78 -7.72 12.81 -17.52
C SER A 78 -6.59 13.75 -17.10
N ASN A 79 -6.24 13.80 -15.81
CA ASN A 79 -5.25 14.71 -15.24
C ASN A 79 -3.85 14.10 -15.06
N VAL A 80 -3.69 12.82 -15.44
CA VAL A 80 -2.42 12.06 -15.48
C VAL A 80 -2.50 11.07 -16.65
N ALA A 81 -1.35 10.60 -17.13
CA ALA A 81 -1.22 9.65 -18.23
C ALA A 81 -0.52 8.35 -17.78
N VAL A 82 -0.79 7.25 -18.49
CA VAL A 82 0.02 6.03 -18.31
C VAL A 82 1.46 6.33 -18.71
N GLY A 83 2.39 6.03 -17.81
CA GLY A 83 3.82 6.30 -17.97
C GLY A 83 4.35 7.49 -17.17
N ASP A 84 3.48 8.34 -16.62
CA ASP A 84 3.84 9.36 -15.61
C ASP A 84 4.40 8.68 -14.35
#